data_AF-A0A969BJF7-F1
#
_entry.id   AF-A0A969BJF7-F1
#
_cell.length_a   1.000
_cell.length_b   1.000
_cell.length_c   1.000
_cell.angle_alpha   90.00
_cell.angle_beta   90.00
_cell.angle_gamma   90.00
#
_symmetry.space_group_name_H-M   'P 1'
#
loop_
_entity.id
_entity.type
_entity.pdbx_description
1 polymer ?
#
loop_
_entity_poly.entity_id
_entity_poly.type
_entity_poly.pdbx_seq_one_letter_code
_entity_poly.pdbx_strand_id
1 'polypeptide(L)'
;MNAGSGNIRLSGANGKIHANVGSGNIKATDLTLAGKGSFNSGSGDVSITLQSALQYDVSINSGSGDAKLNYNGNKMEGTVVMTANKNNGEILAPFKFDKTEELDEGRNARIRKTARLSDKDIEIRVSTGSGKAVIEK
;
A
#
# COMPACT_ATOMS: atom_id res chain seq x y z
N MET A 1 -1.49 -4.45 -15.94
CA MET A 1 -0.12 -4.44 -16.52
C MET A 1 0.74 -5.40 -15.71
N ASN A 2 1.49 -6.27 -16.37
CA ASN A 2 2.40 -7.20 -15.72
C ASN A 2 3.77 -7.11 -16.38
N ALA A 3 4.84 -6.97 -15.61
CA ALA A 3 6.21 -7.00 -16.10
C ALA A 3 7.02 -8.04 -15.30
N GLY A 4 7.75 -8.92 -15.97
CA GLY A 4 8.66 -9.85 -15.29
C GLY A 4 9.85 -9.12 -14.66
N SER A 5 10.38 -8.13 -15.38
CA SER A 5 11.42 -7.23 -14.90
C SER A 5 11.24 -5.86 -15.55
N GLY A 6 11.43 -4.77 -14.79
CA GLY A 6 11.32 -3.39 -15.29
C GLY A 6 10.41 -2.51 -14.43
N ASN A 7 10.48 -1.19 -14.63
CA ASN A 7 9.73 -0.24 -13.81
C ASN A 7 8.39 0.13 -14.45
N ILE A 8 7.32 0.15 -13.66
CA ILE A 8 6.01 0.66 -14.09
C ILE A 8 5.88 2.10 -13.60
N ARG A 9 5.59 3.03 -14.51
CA ARG A 9 5.28 4.42 -14.17
C ARG A 9 3.90 4.78 -14.70
N LEU A 10 3.01 5.24 -13.83
CA LEU A 10 1.70 5.79 -14.17
C LEU A 10 1.64 7.25 -13.71
N SER A 11 1.09 8.12 -14.54
CA SER A 11 0.88 9.53 -14.21
C SER A 11 -0.50 9.95 -14.69
N GLY A 12 -1.28 10.62 -13.83
CA GLY A 12 -2.63 11.10 -14.17
C GLY A 12 -3.62 9.98 -14.52
N ALA A 13 -3.37 8.76 -14.04
CA ALA A 13 -4.20 7.62 -14.38
C ALA A 13 -5.55 7.70 -13.65
N ASN A 14 -6.62 7.47 -14.40
CA ASN A 14 -8.00 7.43 -13.91
C ASN A 14 -8.62 6.08 -14.23
N GLY A 15 -9.16 5.38 -13.22
CA GLY A 15 -9.90 4.14 -13.42
C GLY A 15 -9.62 3.06 -12.38
N LYS A 16 -9.98 1.83 -12.75
CA LYS A 16 -9.53 0.61 -12.05
C LYS A 16 -8.11 0.28 -12.51
N ILE A 17 -7.19 0.10 -11.57
CA ILE A 17 -5.76 -0.06 -11.90
C ILE A 17 -5.24 -1.34 -11.28
N HIS A 18 -4.54 -2.13 -12.09
CA HIS A 18 -3.83 -3.32 -11.64
C HIS A 18 -2.43 -3.33 -12.27
N ALA A 19 -1.41 -3.18 -11.44
CA ALA A 19 -0.01 -3.16 -11.84
C ALA A 19 0.78 -4.18 -11.01
N ASN A 20 1.46 -5.11 -11.68
CA ASN A 20 2.29 -6.10 -11.03
C ASN A 20 3.67 -6.14 -11.70
N VAL A 21 4.71 -6.25 -10.90
CA VAL A 21 6.07 -6.47 -11.38
C VAL A 21 6.76 -7.55 -10.55
N GLY A 22 7.48 -8.46 -11.21
CA GLY A 22 8.31 -9.46 -10.51
C GLY A 22 9.53 -8.80 -9.86
N SER A 23 10.31 -8.06 -10.64
CA SER A 23 11.45 -7.26 -10.17
C SER A 23 11.45 -5.86 -10.80
N GLY A 24 11.33 -4.83 -9.99
CA GLY A 24 11.28 -3.44 -10.43
C GLY A 24 10.33 -2.61 -9.57
N ASN A 25 10.33 -1.31 -9.83
CA ASN A 25 9.57 -0.35 -9.03
C ASN A 25 8.25 0.02 -9.72
N ILE A 26 7.22 0.24 -8.92
CA ILE A 26 5.96 0.81 -9.37
C ILE A 26 5.85 2.22 -8.80
N LYS A 27 5.75 3.22 -9.68
CA LYS A 27 5.48 4.60 -9.28
C LYS A 27 4.20 5.07 -9.96
N ALA A 28 3.20 5.44 -9.17
CA ALA A 28 1.98 6.07 -9.68
C ALA A 28 1.83 7.45 -9.04
N THR A 29 1.71 8.49 -9.87
CA THR A 29 1.46 9.87 -9.44
C THR A 29 0.13 10.37 -9.99
N ASP A 30 -0.47 11.31 -9.28
CA ASP A 30 -1.75 11.94 -9.65
C ASP A 30 -2.86 10.92 -9.90
N LEU A 31 -2.94 9.91 -9.03
CA LEU A 31 -3.82 8.78 -9.19
C LEU A 31 -5.26 9.12 -8.78
N THR A 32 -6.22 8.90 -9.68
CA THR A 32 -7.65 8.97 -9.38
C THR A 32 -8.28 7.59 -9.56
N LEU A 33 -8.56 6.90 -8.47
CA LEU A 33 -9.18 5.57 -8.54
C LEU A 33 -10.70 5.69 -8.72
N ALA A 34 -11.19 5.33 -9.91
CA ALA A 34 -12.63 5.14 -10.18
C ALA A 34 -13.08 3.68 -10.02
N GLY A 35 -12.24 2.86 -9.37
CA GLY A 35 -12.49 1.46 -9.04
C GLY A 35 -11.36 0.92 -8.18
N LYS A 36 -11.35 -0.41 -7.94
CA LYS A 36 -10.31 -1.05 -7.10
C LYS A 36 -8.91 -0.83 -7.67
N GLY A 37 -7.94 -0.55 -6.81
CA GLY A 37 -6.53 -0.41 -7.14
C GLY A 37 -5.69 -1.56 -6.56
N SER A 38 -4.79 -2.13 -7.35
CA SER A 38 -3.84 -3.13 -6.88
C SER A 38 -2.46 -2.91 -7.49
N PHE A 39 -1.46 -2.76 -6.64
CA PHE A 39 -0.07 -2.48 -7.01
C PHE A 39 0.84 -3.44 -6.27
N ASN A 40 1.56 -4.29 -7.00
CA ASN A 40 2.41 -5.32 -6.42
C ASN A 40 3.80 -5.30 -7.06
N SER A 41 4.85 -5.22 -6.24
CA SER A 41 6.21 -5.56 -6.66
C SER A 41 6.75 -6.74 -5.84
N GLY A 42 7.25 -7.78 -6.50
CA GLY A 42 7.94 -8.87 -5.80
C GLY A 42 9.26 -8.43 -5.18
N SER A 43 10.04 -7.64 -5.93
CA SER A 43 11.32 -7.06 -5.49
C SER A 43 11.45 -5.65 -6.05
N GLY A 44 11.49 -4.65 -5.17
CA GLY A 44 11.45 -3.24 -5.52
C GLY A 44 10.36 -2.47 -4.80
N ASP A 45 10.34 -1.15 -4.99
CA ASP A 45 9.47 -0.25 -4.25
C ASP A 45 8.16 0.01 -4.98
N VAL A 46 7.10 0.22 -4.21
CA VAL A 46 5.80 0.67 -4.71
C VAL A 46 5.47 2.00 -4.06
N SER A 47 5.37 3.06 -4.87
CA SER A 47 5.07 4.41 -4.41
C SER A 47 3.86 4.97 -5.15
N ILE A 48 2.78 5.23 -4.42
CA ILE A 48 1.52 5.73 -4.95
C ILE A 48 1.23 7.12 -4.36
N THR A 49 0.93 8.10 -5.20
CA THR A 49 0.47 9.44 -4.81
C THR A 49 -0.92 9.68 -5.37
N LEU A 50 -1.88 9.94 -4.50
CA LEU A 50 -3.27 10.18 -4.88
C LEU A 50 -3.50 11.61 -5.35
N GLN A 51 -4.36 11.78 -6.34
CA GLN A 51 -4.90 13.08 -6.73
C GLN A 51 -6.20 13.40 -5.98
N SER A 52 -6.98 12.37 -5.61
CA SER A 52 -8.28 12.51 -4.96
C SER A 52 -8.46 11.50 -3.83
N ALA A 53 -9.43 11.75 -2.95
CA ALA A 53 -9.82 10.79 -1.92
C ALA A 53 -10.22 9.43 -2.52
N LEU A 54 -9.90 8.36 -1.78
CA LEU A 54 -10.24 7.00 -2.18
C LEU A 54 -11.73 6.74 -1.98
N GLN A 55 -12.35 6.14 -2.98
CA GLN A 55 -13.74 5.69 -2.94
C GLN A 55 -13.88 4.17 -3.07
N TYR A 56 -12.75 3.47 -3.27
CA TYR A 56 -12.69 2.05 -3.53
C TYR A 56 -11.45 1.44 -2.87
N ASP A 57 -11.46 0.13 -2.70
CA ASP A 57 -10.34 -0.60 -2.11
C ASP A 57 -9.05 -0.36 -2.88
N VAL A 58 -7.96 -0.22 -2.12
CA VAL A 58 -6.61 -0.15 -2.67
C VAL A 58 -5.68 -1.10 -1.94
N SER A 59 -4.86 -1.82 -2.69
CA SER A 59 -3.82 -2.68 -2.14
C SER A 59 -2.46 -2.31 -2.74
N ILE A 60 -1.50 -2.07 -1.87
CA ILE A 60 -0.13 -1.69 -2.21
C ILE A 60 0.79 -2.67 -1.51
N ASN A 61 1.57 -3.42 -2.29
CA ASN A 61 2.41 -4.48 -1.78
C ASN A 61 3.81 -4.43 -2.37
N SER A 62 4.83 -4.55 -1.51
CA SER A 62 6.20 -4.84 -1.92
C SER A 62 6.72 -6.09 -1.18
N GLY A 63 7.26 -7.07 -1.89
CA GLY A 63 7.89 -8.24 -1.28
C GLY A 63 9.24 -7.91 -0.65
N SER A 64 10.10 -7.17 -1.37
CA SER A 64 11.46 -6.82 -0.94
C SER A 64 11.80 -5.34 -1.18
N GLY A 65 11.05 -4.45 -0.54
CA GLY A 65 11.20 -3.00 -0.65
C GLY A 65 10.11 -2.25 0.11
N ASP A 66 10.01 -0.95 -0.15
CA ASP A 66 9.05 -0.08 0.51
C ASP A 66 7.71 -0.05 -0.22
N ALA A 67 6.63 -0.03 0.56
CA ALA A 67 5.26 0.17 0.09
C ALA A 67 4.75 1.49 0.66
N LYS A 68 4.59 2.49 -0.20
CA LYS A 68 4.30 3.87 0.18
C LYS A 68 3.01 4.38 -0.46
N LEU A 69 2.12 4.90 0.37
CA LEU A 69 0.92 5.63 -0.03
C LEU A 69 0.98 7.06 0.49
N ASN A 70 1.17 8.00 -0.44
CA ASN A 70 0.97 9.41 -0.16
C ASN A 70 -0.47 9.78 -0.55
N TYR A 71 -1.29 10.16 0.43
CA TYR A 71 -2.68 10.54 0.19
C TYR A 71 -2.84 12.01 -0.21
N ASN A 72 -1.75 12.77 -0.29
CA ASN A 72 -1.66 14.14 -0.81
C ASN A 72 -2.67 15.08 -0.15
N GLY A 73 -2.80 14.98 1.17
CA GLY A 73 -3.77 15.74 1.95
C GLY A 73 -5.24 15.38 1.77
N ASN A 74 -5.59 14.44 0.89
CA ASN A 74 -6.96 13.96 0.75
C ASN A 74 -7.48 13.30 2.03
N LYS A 75 -8.80 13.32 2.23
CA LYS A 75 -9.42 12.61 3.35
C LYS A 75 -9.23 11.10 3.16
N MET A 76 -8.68 10.45 4.18
CA MET A 76 -8.60 8.99 4.26
C MET A 76 -9.85 8.48 4.97
N GLU A 77 -10.55 7.54 4.34
CA GLU A 77 -11.79 6.95 4.85
C GLU A 77 -11.74 5.43 4.74
N GLY A 78 -12.55 4.77 5.55
CA GLY A 78 -12.68 3.32 5.64
C GLY A 78 -11.71 2.69 6.64
N THR A 79 -11.29 1.46 6.35
CA THR A 79 -10.37 0.68 7.20
C THR A 79 -9.01 0.60 6.56
N VAL A 80 -7.98 1.05 7.27
CA VAL A 80 -6.59 0.89 6.89
C VAL A 80 -6.03 -0.37 7.54
N VAL A 81 -5.40 -1.22 6.74
CA VAL A 81 -4.69 -2.41 7.19
C VAL A 81 -3.25 -2.34 6.69
N MET A 82 -2.29 -2.24 7.62
CA MET A 82 -0.87 -2.21 7.30
C MET A 82 -0.19 -3.48 7.78
N THR A 83 0.68 -4.05 6.96
CA THR A 83 1.42 -5.28 7.34
C THR A 83 2.89 -5.13 7.01
N ALA A 84 3.77 -5.51 7.94
CA ALA A 84 5.21 -5.56 7.70
C ALA A 84 5.80 -6.79 8.38
N ASN A 85 6.99 -7.23 7.97
CA ASN A 85 7.72 -8.24 8.74
C ASN A 85 8.05 -7.71 10.14
N LYS A 86 7.87 -8.54 11.16
CA LYS A 86 8.12 -8.19 12.56
C LYS A 86 9.58 -7.87 12.84
N ASN A 87 10.50 -8.61 12.22
CA ASN A 87 11.92 -8.58 12.55
C ASN A 87 12.67 -7.50 11.78
N ASN A 88 12.23 -7.21 10.56
CA ASN A 88 12.97 -6.35 9.64
C ASN A 88 12.07 -5.42 8.81
N GLY A 89 10.78 -5.30 9.15
CA GLY A 89 9.86 -4.38 8.51
C GLY A 89 9.41 -3.27 9.47
N GLU A 90 8.98 -2.15 8.90
CA GLU A 90 8.48 -1.00 9.68
C GLU A 90 7.10 -0.56 9.17
N ILE A 91 6.23 -0.12 10.09
CA ILE A 91 4.92 0.44 9.76
C ILE A 91 4.88 1.89 10.24
N LEU A 92 4.72 2.83 9.31
CA LEU A 92 4.64 4.27 9.58
C LEU A 92 3.31 4.82 9.08
N ALA A 93 2.56 5.49 9.95
CA ALA A 93 1.31 6.16 9.60
C ALA A 93 1.13 7.43 10.44
N PRO A 94 0.47 8.49 9.92
CA PRO A 94 0.21 9.72 10.65
C PRO A 94 -1.01 9.62 11.58
N PHE A 95 -1.45 8.41 11.92
CA PHE A 95 -2.59 8.13 12.78
C PHE A 95 -2.31 6.93 13.69
N LYS A 96 -3.11 6.80 14.74
CA LYS A 96 -3.04 5.67 15.68
C LYS A 96 -3.77 4.46 15.10
N PHE A 97 -3.31 3.27 15.48
CA PHE A 97 -3.97 2.02 15.14
C PHE A 97 -4.85 1.55 16.29
N ASP A 98 -6.01 1.00 15.95
CA ASP A 98 -6.95 0.43 16.92
C ASP A 98 -6.53 -0.97 17.35
N LYS A 99 -5.90 -1.72 16.44
CA LYS A 99 -5.48 -3.11 16.66
C LYS A 99 -4.08 -3.35 16.13
N THR A 100 -3.29 -4.12 16.87
CA THR A 100 -2.02 -4.69 16.42
C THR A 100 -2.07 -6.20 16.66
N GLU A 101 -1.70 -6.97 15.65
CA GLU A 101 -1.74 -8.42 15.65
C GLU A 101 -0.41 -8.95 15.11
N GLU A 102 0.07 -10.02 15.73
CA GLU A 102 1.21 -10.78 15.21
C GLU A 102 0.67 -11.93 14.37
N LEU A 103 1.16 -12.04 13.14
CA LEU A 103 0.85 -13.09 12.20
C LEU A 103 2.09 -13.97 12.05
N ASP A 104 1.87 -15.28 11.95
CA ASP A 104 2.93 -16.28 11.76
C ASP A 104 3.93 -16.35 12.94
N GLU A 105 4.77 -17.38 12.95
CA GLU A 105 5.80 -17.57 13.97
C GLU A 105 7.21 -17.66 13.33
N GLY A 106 8.23 -17.33 14.12
CA GLY A 106 9.64 -17.44 13.70
C GLY A 106 10.10 -16.30 12.78
N ARG A 107 11.03 -16.61 11.86
CA ARG A 107 11.72 -15.61 11.03
C ARG A 107 10.80 -14.87 10.06
N ASN A 108 9.66 -15.48 9.72
CA ASN A 108 8.65 -14.92 8.82
C ASN A 108 7.49 -14.27 9.57
N ALA A 109 7.60 -14.07 10.89
CA ALA A 109 6.59 -13.37 11.67
C ALA A 109 6.32 -11.98 11.07
N ARG A 110 5.05 -11.59 11.00
CA ARG A 110 4.59 -10.30 10.47
C ARG A 110 3.76 -9.59 11.53
N ILE A 111 3.83 -8.27 11.54
CA ILE A 111 2.93 -7.43 12.33
C ILE A 111 1.88 -6.87 11.39
N ARG A 112 0.61 -7.08 11.73
CA ARG A 112 -0.54 -6.43 11.10
C ARG A 112 -1.12 -5.38 12.04
N LYS A 113 -1.26 -4.16 11.56
CA LYS A 113 -1.93 -3.07 12.28
C LYS A 113 -3.15 -2.61 11.52
N THR A 114 -4.25 -2.39 12.24
CA THR A 114 -5.52 -1.98 11.66
C THR A 114 -6.00 -0.69 12.31
N ALA A 115 -6.42 0.27 11.48
CA ALA A 115 -7.04 1.52 11.90
C ALA A 115 -8.37 1.72 11.16
N ARG A 116 -9.48 1.87 11.88
CA ARG A 116 -10.78 2.22 11.30
C ARG A 116 -10.93 3.74 11.34
N LEU A 117 -10.79 4.39 10.19
CA LEU A 117 -10.90 5.84 10.06
C LEU A 117 -12.34 6.34 9.92
N SER A 118 -13.25 5.49 9.42
CA SER A 118 -14.70 5.74 9.32
C SER A 118 -15.47 4.43 9.06
N ASP A 119 -16.79 4.48 9.11
CA ASP A 119 -17.67 3.33 8.79
C ASP A 119 -17.90 3.09 7.28
N LYS A 120 -17.20 3.79 6.39
CA LYS A 120 -17.22 3.47 4.95
C LYS A 120 -16.67 2.06 4.69
N ASP A 121 -17.34 1.33 3.80
CA ASP A 121 -16.92 0.02 3.31
C ASP A 121 -15.82 0.18 2.23
N ILE A 122 -14.66 0.67 2.66
CA ILE A 122 -13.46 0.83 1.83
C ILE A 122 -12.29 0.29 2.63
N GLU A 123 -11.43 -0.49 1.98
CA GLU A 123 -10.25 -1.03 2.62
C GLU A 123 -8.96 -0.61 1.93
N ILE A 124 -8.01 -0.10 2.73
CA ILE A 124 -6.73 0.42 2.27
C ILE A 124 -5.64 -0.49 2.85
N ARG A 125 -5.03 -1.30 1.99
CA ARG A 125 -3.95 -2.22 2.39
C ARG A 125 -2.60 -1.71 1.94
N VAL A 126 -1.66 -1.58 2.87
CA VAL A 126 -0.25 -1.25 2.56
C VAL A 126 0.64 -2.28 3.23
N SER A 127 1.41 -3.04 2.45
CA SER A 127 2.15 -4.18 2.96
C SER A 127 3.57 -4.27 2.42
N THR A 128 4.51 -4.66 3.27
CA THR A 128 5.91 -4.94 2.90
C THR A 128 6.42 -6.24 3.50
N GLY A 129 7.30 -6.95 2.79
CA GLY A 129 7.97 -8.15 3.30
C GLY A 129 9.30 -7.87 4.03
N SER A 130 9.98 -6.76 3.74
CA SER A 130 11.29 -6.44 4.36
C SER A 130 11.68 -4.96 4.41
N GLY A 131 10.86 -4.07 3.85
CA GLY A 131 11.05 -2.63 3.92
C GLY A 131 10.04 -1.96 4.85
N LYS A 132 9.57 -0.79 4.44
CA LYS A 132 8.61 0.03 5.18
C LYS A 132 7.25 0.05 4.50
N ALA A 133 6.21 -0.19 5.28
CA ALA A 133 4.84 0.14 4.89
C ALA A 133 4.56 1.55 5.43
N VAL A 134 4.41 2.52 4.52
CA VAL A 134 4.29 3.94 4.86
C VAL A 134 2.98 4.49 4.30
N ILE A 135 2.21 5.14 5.15
CA ILE A 135 1.16 6.06 4.74
C ILE A 135 1.58 7.45 5.19
N GLU A 136 1.46 8.45 4.33
CA GLU A 136 1.80 9.83 4.65
C GLU A 136 0.97 10.85 3.86
N LYS A 137 1.00 12.10 4.32
CA LYS A 137 0.26 13.22 3.73
C LYS A 137 0.96 13.82 2.53
#